data_AF-A0A0J6D0E6-F1
#
_entry.id   AF-A0A0J6D0E6-F1
#
_cell.length_a   1.000
_cell.length_b   1.000
_cell.length_c   1.000
_cell.angle_alpha   90.00
_cell.angle_beta   90.00
_cell.angle_gamma   90.00
#
_symmetry.space_group_name_H-M   'P 1'
#
loop_
_entity.id
_entity.type
_entity.pdbx_description
1 polymer ?
#
loop_
_entity_poly.entity_id
_entity_poly.type
_entity_poly.pdbx_seq_one_letter_code
_entity_poly.pdbx_strand_id
1 'polypeptide(L)'
;MNDLLMVILVISPLSLLLHETGHTLAANVFTKACVKLHLGIGPRLFTWKHARGEVAINAIYFAGGMTISPQPEKAYSKVVIALAGPFVNLCVAALTPFLPLQPSMIAWILFFNLWLGITNLIPFKFFGKHSDGWTVMKVIFHRP
;
A
#
# COMPACT_ATOMS: atom_id res chain seq x y z
N MET A 1 23.26 -10.38 5.90
CA MET A 1 22.14 -9.94 6.78
C MET A 1 21.27 -11.16 7.03
N ASN A 2 20.79 -11.41 8.25
CA ASN A 2 19.83 -12.49 8.49
C ASN A 2 18.59 -12.22 7.62
N ASP A 3 18.09 -13.21 6.88
CA ASP A 3 16.92 -13.11 6.01
C ASP A 3 15.74 -12.43 6.70
N LEU A 4 15.54 -12.73 7.98
CA LEU A 4 14.49 -12.11 8.80
C LEU A 4 14.66 -10.58 8.91
N LEU A 5 15.88 -10.11 9.17
CA LEU A 5 16.18 -8.67 9.28
C LEU A 5 16.00 -7.98 7.93
N MET A 6 16.39 -8.64 6.84
CA MET A 6 16.17 -8.11 5.49
C MET A 6 14.67 -7.98 5.18
N VAL A 7 13.88 -8.99 5.53
CA VAL A 7 12.43 -8.95 5.35
C VAL A 7 11.81 -7.82 6.15
N ILE A 8 12.12 -7.73 7.45
CA ILE A 8 11.50 -6.75 8.35
C ILE A 8 11.96 -5.33 8.02
N LEU A 9 13.27 -5.09 7.86
CA LEU A 9 13.82 -3.74 7.78
C LEU A 9 13.86 -3.18 6.37
N VAL A 10 13.77 -4.02 5.33
CA VAL A 10 13.91 -3.59 3.93
C VAL A 10 12.70 -4.00 3.09
N ILE A 11 12.41 -5.30 2.97
CA ILE A 11 11.40 -5.79 2.02
C ILE A 11 10.00 -5.34 2.42
N SER A 12 9.62 -5.52 3.69
CA SER A 12 8.32 -5.12 4.22
C SER A 12 8.03 -3.62 4.01
N PRO A 13 8.86 -2.70 4.53
CA PRO A 13 8.59 -1.28 4.41
C PRO A 13 8.65 -0.78 2.97
N LEU A 14 9.53 -1.34 2.12
CA LEU A 14 9.56 -0.98 0.71
C LEU A 14 8.29 -1.45 -0.02
N SER A 15 7.84 -2.68 0.26
CA SER A 15 6.62 -3.22 -0.35
C SER A 15 5.36 -2.49 0.13
N LEU A 16 5.30 -2.09 1.40
CA LEU A 16 4.24 -1.25 1.95
C LEU A 16 4.27 0.16 1.35
N LEU A 17 5.45 0.75 1.18
CA LEU A 17 5.59 2.05 0.53
C LEU A 17 5.09 2.00 -0.92
N LEU A 18 5.46 0.98 -1.67
CA LEU A 18 4.98 0.78 -3.04
C LEU A 18 3.46 0.57 -3.09
N HIS A 19 2.91 -0.20 -2.16
CA HIS A 19 1.47 -0.40 -2.00
C HIS A 19 0.74 0.94 -1.83
N GLU A 20 1.13 1.74 -0.84
CA GLU A 20 0.51 3.04 -0.57
C GLU A 20 0.76 4.06 -1.68
N THR A 21 1.88 3.93 -2.39
CA THR A 21 2.16 4.73 -3.58
C THR A 21 1.15 4.41 -4.69
N GLY A 22 0.76 3.14 -4.87
CA GLY A 22 -0.29 2.74 -5.80
C GLY A 22 -1.61 3.48 -5.52
N HIS A 23 -2.08 3.45 -4.27
CA HIS A 23 -3.28 4.21 -3.87
C HIS A 23 -3.11 5.72 -4.09
N THR A 24 -1.96 6.26 -3.71
CA THR A 24 -1.67 7.70 -3.81
C THR A 24 -1.68 8.17 -5.26
N LEU A 25 -1.07 7.41 -6.17
CA LEU A 25 -1.07 7.72 -7.60
C LEU A 25 -2.49 7.68 -8.18
N ALA A 26 -3.27 6.64 -7.87
CA ALA A 26 -4.66 6.56 -8.30
C ALA A 26 -5.51 7.72 -7.73
N ALA A 27 -5.34 8.06 -6.45
CA ALA A 27 -6.05 9.16 -5.81
C ALA A 27 -5.70 10.52 -6.44
N ASN A 28 -4.44 10.74 -6.82
CA ASN A 28 -3.99 11.94 -7.51
C ASN A 28 -4.57 12.09 -8.94
N VAL A 29 -5.00 10.98 -9.56
CA VAL A 29 -5.68 11.01 -10.87
C VAL A 29 -7.15 11.39 -10.71
N PHE A 30 -7.83 10.87 -9.68
CA PHE A 30 -9.27 11.07 -9.48
C PHE A 30 -9.64 12.24 -8.57
N THR A 31 -8.67 12.83 -7.87
CA THR A 31 -8.90 13.95 -6.95
C THR A 31 -7.90 15.07 -7.23
N LYS A 32 -8.32 16.31 -7.03
CA LYS A 32 -7.45 17.51 -7.12
C LYS A 32 -6.88 17.93 -5.77
N ALA A 33 -7.15 17.15 -4.73
CA ALA A 33 -6.87 17.52 -3.36
C ALA A 33 -5.53 16.94 -2.87
N CYS A 34 -5.10 17.41 -1.70
CA CYS A 34 -3.91 16.91 -1.03
C CYS A 34 -4.08 15.44 -0.64
N VAL A 35 -3.16 14.58 -1.10
CA VAL A 35 -3.09 13.16 -0.74
C VAL A 35 -1.91 12.94 0.21
N LYS A 36 -2.15 12.24 1.32
CA LYS A 36 -1.11 11.94 2.31
C LYS A 36 -0.78 10.46 2.31
N LEU A 37 0.50 10.13 2.22
CA LEU A 37 1.02 8.78 2.35
C LEU A 37 1.73 8.68 3.69
N HIS A 38 1.26 7.80 4.58
CA HIS A 38 1.93 7.49 5.84
C HIS A 38 2.46 6.05 5.81
N LEU A 39 3.73 5.88 6.14
CA LEU A 39 4.37 4.58 6.28
C LEU A 39 4.65 4.29 7.76
N GLY A 40 4.21 3.13 8.23
CA GLY A 40 4.42 2.66 9.59
C GLY A 40 3.39 3.13 10.62
N ILE A 41 3.67 2.78 11.87
CA ILE A 41 2.91 3.19 13.06
C ILE A 41 3.81 3.84 14.12
N GLY A 42 3.21 4.50 15.11
CA GLY A 42 3.91 5.19 16.20
C GLY A 42 4.21 6.67 15.88
N PRO A 43 5.15 7.32 16.59
CA PRO A 43 5.48 8.72 16.38
C PRO A 43 6.10 8.95 14.99
N ARG A 44 5.86 10.14 14.42
CA ARG A 44 6.45 10.54 13.14
C ARG A 44 7.94 10.81 13.32
N LEU A 45 8.77 10.19 12.50
CA LEU A 45 10.21 10.45 12.44
C LEU A 45 10.54 11.46 11.35
N PHE A 46 9.88 11.33 10.21
CA PHE A 46 10.12 12.16 9.05
C PHE A 46 8.79 12.57 8.42
N THR A 47 8.75 13.78 7.89
CA THR A 47 7.60 14.29 7.14
C THR A 47 8.11 15.20 6.04
N TRP A 48 7.81 14.83 4.81
CA TRP A 48 8.11 15.62 3.64
C TRP A 48 6.80 16.10 3.00
N LYS A 49 6.67 17.42 2.87
CA LYS A 49 5.52 18.06 2.25
C LYS A 49 5.88 18.51 0.85
N HIS A 50 4.96 18.31 -0.09
CA HIS A 50 5.09 18.79 -1.46
C HIS A 50 3.76 19.40 -1.93
N ALA A 51 3.75 20.03 -3.10
CA ALA A 51 2.61 20.81 -3.59
C ALA A 51 1.28 20.02 -3.68
N ARG A 52 1.33 18.69 -3.78
CA ARG A 52 0.15 17.81 -3.91
C ARG A 52 -0.10 16.88 -2.72
N GLY A 53 0.68 17.00 -1.64
CA GLY A 53 0.64 15.96 -0.62
C GLY A 53 1.66 16.04 0.50
N GLU A 54 1.63 15.00 1.31
CA GLU A 54 2.58 14.76 2.40
C GLU A 54 2.99 13.29 2.39
N VAL A 55 4.28 13.03 2.55
CA VAL A 55 4.81 11.69 2.83
C VAL A 55 5.36 11.70 4.26
N ALA A 56 4.84 10.83 5.12
CA ALA A 56 5.29 10.70 6.50
C ALA A 56 5.81 9.29 6.76
N ILE A 57 6.90 9.18 7.51
CA ILE A 57 7.47 7.91 7.96
C ILE A 57 7.47 7.90 9.49
N ASN A 58 6.90 6.85 10.07
CA ASN A 58 6.76 6.68 11.50
C ASN A 58 7.83 5.72 12.05
N ALA A 59 8.01 5.71 13.37
CA ALA A 59 9.10 4.96 14.02
C ALA A 59 9.09 3.46 13.71
N ILE A 60 7.91 2.85 13.63
CA ILE A 60 7.75 1.43 13.27
C ILE A 60 7.35 1.38 11.79
N TYR A 61 8.27 1.79 10.92
CA TYR A 61 8.06 1.97 9.47
C TYR A 61 7.76 0.66 8.72
N PHE A 62 8.14 -0.48 9.29
CA PHE A 62 7.88 -1.81 8.73
C PHE A 62 6.49 -2.38 9.07
N ALA A 63 5.67 -1.65 9.82
CA ALA A 63 4.36 -2.10 10.27
C ALA A 63 3.24 -1.19 9.74
N GLY A 64 2.60 -1.61 8.65
CA GLY A 64 1.43 -0.97 8.08
C GLY A 64 1.73 0.28 7.23
N GLY A 65 0.71 0.73 6.53
CA GLY A 65 0.69 1.95 5.75
C GLY A 65 -0.71 2.57 5.79
N MET A 66 -0.81 3.81 5.35
CA MET A 66 -2.11 4.45 5.14
C MET A 66 -2.00 5.58 4.12
N THR A 67 -2.85 5.51 3.10
CA THR A 67 -3.13 6.61 2.19
C THR A 67 -4.39 7.35 2.63
N ILE A 68 -4.27 8.66 2.85
CA ILE A 68 -5.38 9.54 3.23
C ILE A 68 -5.64 10.48 2.05
N SER A 69 -6.82 10.34 1.45
CA SER A 69 -7.29 11.21 0.38
C SER A 69 -8.78 11.50 0.55
N PRO A 70 -9.29 12.61 -0.02
CA PRO A 70 -10.72 12.82 -0.11
C PRO A 70 -11.39 11.71 -0.91
N GLN A 71 -12.61 11.37 -0.52
CA GLN A 71 -13.39 10.37 -1.23
C GLN A 71 -13.81 10.92 -2.60
N PRO A 72 -13.45 10.28 -3.73
CA PRO A 72 -13.91 10.73 -5.03
C PRO A 72 -15.43 10.54 -5.16
N GLU A 73 -16.08 11.37 -5.97
CA GLU A 73 -17.53 11.33 -6.16
C GLU A 73 -17.99 10.01 -6.80
N LYS A 74 -17.24 9.54 -7.80
CA LYS A 74 -17.64 8.38 -8.60
C LYS A 74 -17.24 7.07 -7.92
N ALA A 75 -18.19 6.13 -7.86
CA ALA A 75 -17.99 4.81 -7.27
C ALA A 75 -16.80 4.05 -7.89
N TYR A 76 -16.67 4.06 -9.22
CA TYR A 76 -15.55 3.37 -9.88
C TYR A 76 -14.20 3.95 -9.47
N SER A 77 -14.09 5.26 -9.22
CA SER A 77 -12.84 5.88 -8.78
C SER A 77 -12.43 5.37 -7.41
N LYS A 78 -13.38 5.15 -6.48
CA LYS A 78 -13.11 4.53 -5.17
C LYS A 78 -12.56 3.11 -5.34
N VAL A 79 -13.16 2.33 -6.24
CA VAL A 79 -12.72 0.96 -6.53
C VAL A 79 -11.31 0.96 -7.15
N VAL A 80 -11.04 1.81 -8.13
CA VAL A 80 -9.71 1.91 -8.74
C VAL A 80 -8.66 2.33 -7.73
N ILE A 81 -8.95 3.32 -6.87
CA ILE A 81 -8.03 3.72 -5.80
C ILE A 81 -7.75 2.55 -4.86
N ALA A 82 -8.79 1.85 -4.38
CA ALA A 82 -8.62 0.70 -3.49
C ALA A 82 -7.84 -0.46 -4.14
N LEU A 83 -8.04 -0.72 -5.43
CA LEU A 83 -7.33 -1.81 -6.10
C LEU A 83 -5.89 -1.46 -6.51
N ALA A 84 -5.53 -0.18 -6.57
CA ALA A 84 -4.24 0.26 -7.07
C ALA A 84 -3.05 -0.23 -6.21
N GLY A 85 -3.18 -0.23 -4.89
CA GLY A 85 -2.15 -0.75 -3.98
C GLY A 85 -1.89 -2.25 -4.21
N PRO A 86 -2.90 -3.12 -4.05
CA PRO A 86 -2.78 -4.55 -4.33
C PRO A 86 -2.24 -4.83 -5.73
N PHE A 87 -2.72 -4.10 -6.74
CA PHE A 87 -2.24 -4.22 -8.11
C PHE A 87 -0.73 -3.96 -8.23
N VAL A 88 -0.21 -2.89 -7.61
CA VAL A 88 1.23 -2.59 -7.59
C VAL A 88 2.03 -3.74 -6.98
N ASN A 89 1.59 -4.30 -5.84
CA ASN A 89 2.29 -5.44 -5.24
C ASN A 89 2.27 -6.68 -6.14
N LEU A 90 1.14 -6.98 -6.79
CA LEU A 90 1.06 -8.10 -7.73
C LEU A 90 1.98 -7.89 -8.94
N CYS A 91 2.09 -6.66 -9.46
CA CYS A 91 3.06 -6.33 -10.51
C CYS A 91 4.51 -6.50 -10.03
N VAL A 92 4.84 -6.03 -8.83
CA VAL A 92 6.18 -6.22 -8.24
C VAL A 92 6.49 -7.71 -8.11
N ALA A 93 5.56 -8.51 -7.57
CA ALA A 93 5.73 -9.96 -7.47
C ALA A 93 5.94 -10.63 -8.84
N ALA A 94 5.19 -10.24 -9.87
CA ALA A 94 5.33 -10.77 -11.21
C ALA A 94 6.65 -10.41 -11.89
N LEU A 95 7.18 -9.21 -11.62
CA LEU A 95 8.42 -8.71 -12.24
C LEU A 95 9.69 -9.17 -11.51
N THR A 96 9.60 -9.47 -10.21
CA THR A 96 10.76 -9.81 -9.36
C THR A 96 11.60 -10.99 -9.87
N PRO A 97 11.03 -12.10 -10.40
CA PRO A 97 11.82 -13.22 -10.92
C PRO A 97 12.77 -12.88 -12.07
N PHE A 98 12.53 -11.76 -12.75
CA PHE A 98 13.36 -11.30 -13.87
C PHE A 98 14.48 -10.34 -13.46
N LEU A 99 14.58 -10.00 -12.16
CA LEU A 99 15.61 -9.11 -11.64
C LEU A 99 16.89 -9.89 -11.30
N PRO A 100 18.08 -9.29 -11.48
CA PRO A 100 19.37 -9.93 -11.14
C PRO A 100 19.64 -9.88 -9.63
N LEU A 101 18.74 -10.49 -8.84
CA LEU A 101 18.83 -10.56 -7.37
C LEU A 101 19.17 -11.99 -6.92
N GLN A 102 19.62 -12.13 -5.69
CA GLN A 102 19.87 -13.45 -5.11
C GLN A 102 18.56 -14.24 -4.98
N PRO A 103 18.58 -15.58 -5.18
CA PRO A 103 17.35 -16.39 -5.13
C PRO A 103 16.56 -16.26 -3.83
N SER A 104 17.22 -16.14 -2.67
CA SER A 104 16.57 -15.90 -1.38
C SER A 104 15.84 -14.56 -1.34
N MET A 105 16.45 -13.49 -1.86
CA MET A 105 15.81 -12.17 -1.96
C MET A 105 14.59 -12.21 -2.88
N ILE A 106 14.71 -12.88 -4.04
CA ILE A 106 13.60 -13.08 -4.97
C ILE A 106 12.44 -13.77 -4.27
N ALA A 107 12.70 -14.87 -3.56
CA ALA A 107 11.68 -15.63 -2.85
C ALA A 107 10.97 -14.76 -1.79
N TRP A 108 11.71 -13.98 -1.00
CA TRP A 108 11.12 -13.13 0.03
C TRP A 108 10.33 -11.94 -0.52
N ILE A 109 10.84 -11.26 -1.56
CA ILE A 109 10.13 -10.15 -2.22
C ILE A 109 8.84 -10.67 -2.85
N LEU A 110 8.92 -11.80 -3.57
CA LEU A 110 7.78 -12.44 -4.21
C LEU A 110 6.74 -12.87 -3.16
N PHE A 111 7.16 -13.59 -2.12
CA PHE A 111 6.27 -14.04 -1.05
C PHE A 111 5.55 -12.86 -0.38
N PHE A 112 6.31 -11.84 0.04
CA PHE A 112 5.73 -10.71 0.77
C PHE A 112 4.78 -9.89 -0.10
N ASN A 113 5.11 -9.64 -1.36
CA ASN A 113 4.25 -8.88 -2.27
C ASN A 113 3.01 -9.65 -2.71
N LEU A 114 3.11 -10.97 -2.93
CA LEU A 114 1.92 -11.81 -3.16
C LEU A 114 1.04 -11.84 -1.92
N TRP A 115 1.62 -12.08 -0.74
CA TRP A 115 0.88 -12.09 0.51
C TRP A 115 0.17 -10.76 0.74
N LEU A 116 0.87 -9.62 0.63
CA LEU A 116 0.31 -8.30 0.86
C LEU A 116 -0.76 -7.93 -0.19
N GLY A 117 -0.52 -8.25 -1.46
CA GLY A 117 -1.48 -8.01 -2.54
C GLY A 117 -2.74 -8.85 -2.41
N ILE A 118 -2.61 -10.17 -2.22
CA ILE A 118 -3.75 -11.09 -2.13
C ILE A 118 -4.55 -10.83 -0.86
N THR A 119 -3.89 -10.70 0.29
CA THR A 119 -4.61 -10.51 1.56
C THR A 119 -5.40 -9.21 1.55
N ASN A 120 -4.85 -8.10 1.04
CA ASN A 120 -5.61 -6.85 0.96
C ASN A 120 -6.85 -6.92 0.06
N LEU A 121 -6.90 -7.82 -0.92
CA LEU A 121 -8.10 -8.05 -1.74
C LEU A 121 -9.20 -8.82 -1.00
N ILE A 122 -8.86 -9.54 0.07
CA ILE A 122 -9.85 -10.24 0.90
C ILE A 122 -10.60 -9.19 1.73
N PRO A 123 -11.95 -9.17 1.73
CA PRO A 123 -12.71 -8.18 2.48
C PRO A 123 -12.73 -8.54 3.97
N PHE A 124 -11.84 -7.92 4.75
CA PHE A 124 -11.82 -8.04 6.19
C PHE A 124 -11.65 -6.68 6.87
N LYS A 125 -11.98 -6.66 8.16
CA LYS A 125 -11.77 -5.50 9.03
C LYS A 125 -10.90 -5.93 10.20
N PHE A 126 -9.83 -5.19 10.45
CA PHE A 126 -8.87 -5.49 11.51
C PHE A 126 -8.53 -4.24 12.31
N PHE A 127 -8.75 -4.27 13.62
CA PHE A 127 -8.57 -3.12 14.53
C PHE A 127 -9.17 -1.80 13.99
N GLY A 128 -10.39 -1.85 13.46
CA GLY A 128 -11.07 -0.67 12.92
C GLY A 128 -10.64 -0.26 11.51
N LYS A 129 -9.54 -0.80 10.97
CA LYS A 129 -9.09 -0.56 9.60
C LYS A 129 -9.77 -1.54 8.63
N HIS A 130 -10.11 -1.04 7.45
CA HIS A 130 -10.66 -1.84 6.36
C HIS A 130 -9.53 -2.27 5.44
N SER A 131 -9.56 -3.51 4.95
CA SER A 131 -8.76 -3.88 3.79
C SER A 131 -9.26 -3.17 2.52
N ASP A 132 -8.46 -3.20 1.46
CA ASP A 132 -8.87 -2.66 0.16
C ASP A 132 -10.09 -3.40 -0.41
N GLY A 133 -10.09 -4.72 -0.30
CA GLY A 133 -11.22 -5.57 -0.67
C GLY A 133 -12.49 -5.19 0.09
N TRP A 134 -12.38 -4.83 1.38
CA TRP A 134 -13.52 -4.34 2.14
C TRP A 134 -14.03 -2.99 1.61
N THR A 135 -13.12 -2.10 1.20
CA THR A 135 -13.49 -0.82 0.58
C THR A 135 -14.21 -1.04 -0.75
N VAL A 136 -13.74 -1.97 -1.59
CA VAL A 136 -14.40 -2.35 -2.85
C VAL A 136 -15.79 -2.92 -2.57
N MET A 137 -15.90 -3.89 -1.66
CA MET A 137 -17.18 -4.49 -1.25
C MET A 137 -18.17 -3.43 -0.78
N LYS A 138 -17.73 -2.48 0.06
CA LYS A 138 -18.59 -1.40 0.54
C LYS A 138 -19.15 -0.58 -0.61
N VAL A 139 -18.34 -0.23 -1.61
CA VAL A 139 -18.79 0.56 -2.77
C VAL A 139 -19.79 -0.21 -3.64
N ILE A 140 -19.59 -1.52 -3.80
CA ILE A 140 -20.46 -2.37 -4.62
C ILE A 140 -21.82 -2.60 -3.94
N PHE A 141 -21.81 -2.97 -2.65
CA PHE A 141 -23.01 -3.40 -1.93
C PHE A 141 -23.73 -2.28 -1.18
N HIS A 142 -23.01 -1.23 -0.79
CA HIS A 142 -23.56 -0.08 -0.07
C HIS A 142 -23.32 1.17 -0.92
N ARG A 143 -24.06 1.27 -2.03
CA ARG A 143 -24.10 2.52 -2.81
C ARG A 143 -24.55 3.63 -1.85
N PRO A 144 -23.77 4.72 -1.69
CA PRO A 144 -24.23 5.88 -0.93
C PRO A 144 -25.48 6.48 -1.55
#